data_AF-M4WYI0-F1
#
_entry.id   AF-M4WYI0-F1
#
_cell.length_a   1.000
_cell.length_b   1.000
_cell.length_c   1.000
_cell.angle_alpha   90.00
_cell.angle_beta   90.00
_cell.angle_gamma   90.00
#
_symmetry.space_group_name_H-M   'P 1'
#
loop_
_entity.id
_entity.type
_entity.pdbx_description
1 polymer ?
#
loop_
_entity_poly.entity_id
_entity_poly.type
_entity_poly.pdbx_seq_one_letter_code
_entity_poly.pdbx_strand_id
1 'polypeptide(L)' 'MLLANAAIRRAAKPEEVGELVMWLASERASFVTGAHYLVDGGLTA' A
#
# COMPACT_ATOMS: atom_id res chain seq x y z
N MET A 1 14.85 -10.08 -10.40
CA MET A 1 15.62 -9.26 -9.45
C MET A 1 14.77 -8.18 -8.77
N LEU A 2 13.87 -7.45 -9.46
CA LEU A 2 13.10 -6.34 -8.87
C LEU A 2 12.34 -6.69 -7.57
N LEU A 3 11.65 -7.83 -7.53
CA LEU A 3 10.89 -8.26 -6.35
C LEU A 3 11.77 -8.82 -5.21
N ALA A 4 13.04 -9.14 -5.47
CA ALA A 4 13.93 -9.70 -4.44
C ALA A 4 14.32 -8.66 -3.37
N ASN A 5 14.26 -7.37 -3.72
CA ASN A 5 14.59 -6.26 -2.83
C ASN A 5 13.39 -5.82 -1.98
N ALA A 6 12.17 -6.18 -2.35
CA ALA A 6 10.99 -5.95 -1.52
C ALA A 6 10.99 -6.93 -0.33
N ALA A 7 10.69 -6.45 0.87
CA ALA A 7 10.61 -7.29 2.08
C ALA A 7 9.63 -8.46 1.92
N ILE A 8 8.50 -8.24 1.24
CA ILE A 8 7.45 -9.25 1.03
C ILE A 8 7.78 -10.23 -0.14
N ARG A 9 8.79 -9.94 -0.96
CA ARG A 9 9.35 -10.82 -2.01
C ARG A 9 8.36 -11.38 -3.05
N ARG A 10 7.25 -10.70 -3.27
CA ARG A 10 6.27 -11.02 -4.32
C ARG A 10 5.54 -9.76 -4.76
N ALA A 11 4.86 -9.85 -5.91
CA ALA A 11 3.90 -8.83 -6.29
C ALA A 11 2.71 -8.82 -5.32
N ALA A 12 2.16 -7.63 -5.09
CA ALA A 12 0.87 -7.49 -4.42
C ALA A 12 -0.25 -8.01 -5.33
N LYS A 13 -1.27 -8.58 -4.71
CA LYS A 13 -2.55 -8.82 -5.38
C LYS A 13 -3.33 -7.49 -5.49
N PRO A 14 -4.22 -7.33 -6.47
CA PRO A 14 -5.03 -6.11 -6.62
C PRO A 14 -5.80 -5.75 -5.34
N GLU A 15 -6.28 -6.75 -4.62
CA GLU A 15 -7.05 -6.57 -3.38
C GLU A 15 -6.19 -5.96 -2.27
N GLU A 16 -4.91 -6.31 -2.18
CA GLU A 16 -3.99 -5.76 -1.16
C GLU A 16 -3.76 -4.26 -1.35
N VAL A 17 -3.82 -3.76 -2.58
CA VAL A 17 -3.80 -2.32 -2.88
C VAL A 17 -5.18 -1.69 -2.61
N GLY A 18 -6.24 -2.39 -3.03
CA GLY A 18 -7.63 -1.96 -2.85
C GLY A 18 -8.04 -1.76 -1.39
N GLU A 19 -7.54 -2.57 -0.46
CA GLU A 19 -7.84 -2.43 0.97
C GLU A 19 -7.41 -1.08 1.54
N LEU A 20 -6.22 -0.56 1.16
CA LEU A 20 -5.81 0.78 1.59
C LEU A 20 -6.74 1.85 1.02
N VAL A 21 -7.12 1.72 -0.26
CA VAL A 21 -8.05 2.67 -0.91
C VAL A 21 -9.40 2.65 -0.21
N MET A 22 -9.93 1.46 0.10
CA MET A 22 -11.20 1.31 0.81
C MET A 22 -11.13 1.90 2.22
N TRP A 23 -10.01 1.74 2.92
CA TRP A 23 -9.80 2.38 4.23
C TRP A 23 -9.76 3.90 4.12
N LEU A 24 -9.00 4.44 3.16
CA LEU A 24 -8.89 5.88 2.90
C LEU A 24 -10.23 6.51 2.50
N ALA A 25 -11.07 5.78 1.78
CA ALA A 25 -12.41 6.22 1.40
C ALA A 25 -13.46 6.10 2.53
N SER A 26 -13.10 5.53 3.68
CA SER A 26 -14.01 5.32 4.80
C SER A 26 -13.91 6.43 5.85
N GLU A 27 -14.94 6.57 6.70
CA GLU A 27 -14.96 7.48 7.85
C GLU A 27 -13.78 7.29 8.83
N ARG A 28 -13.15 6.11 8.80
CA ARG A 28 -11.98 5.81 9.65
C ARG A 28 -10.75 6.65 9.29
N ALA A 29 -10.71 7.19 8.08
CA ALA A 29 -9.63 8.04 7.58
C ALA A 29 -10.02 9.54 7.60
N SER A 30 -11.02 9.94 8.39
CA SER A 30 -11.63 11.30 8.35
C SER A 30 -10.66 12.47 8.60
N PHE A 31 -9.48 12.22 9.15
CA PHE A 31 -8.44 13.24 9.37
C PHE A 31 -7.17 13.02 8.54
N VAL A 32 -7.22 12.11 7.58
CA VAL A 32 -6.10 11.79 6.69
C VAL A 32 -6.25 12.57 5.38
N THR A 33 -5.27 13.43 5.09
CA THR A 33 -5.18 14.14 3.81
C THR A 33 -3.74 14.56 3.53
N GLY A 34 -3.42 14.86 2.27
CA GLY A 34 -2.11 15.38 1.85
C GLY A 34 -0.93 14.41 1.99
N ALA A 35 -1.19 13.14 2.27
CA ALA A 35 -0.16 12.12 2.48
C ALA A 35 0.04 11.22 1.24
N HIS A 36 1.27 10.72 1.07
CA HIS A 36 1.60 9.68 0.11
C HIS A 36 1.73 8.35 0.84
N TYR A 37 1.01 7.33 0.36
CA TYR A 37 1.06 5.98 0.92
C TYR A 37 1.68 5.01 -0.08
N LEU A 38 2.71 4.29 0.36
CA LEU A 38 3.36 3.23 -0.41
C LEU A 38 2.70 1.88 -0.11
N VAL A 39 2.29 1.17 -1.15
CA VAL A 39 1.80 -0.22 -1.08
C VAL A 39 2.62 -1.08 -2.04
N ASP A 40 3.88 -1.29 -1.70
CA ASP A 40 4.89 -1.85 -2.61
C ASP A 40 5.62 -3.08 -2.04
N GLY A 41 5.14 -3.63 -0.93
CA GLY A 41 5.77 -4.77 -0.27
C GLY A 41 7.12 -4.43 0.40
N GLY A 42 7.41 -3.15 0.64
CA GLY A 42 8.66 -2.67 1.22
C GLY A 42 9.77 -2.54 0.19
N LEU A 43 9.46 -2.18 -1.05
CA LEU A 43 10.44 -2.03 -2.13
C LEU A 43 11.18 -0.68 -2.07
N THR A 44 10.51 0.38 -1.64
CA THR A 44 11.03 1.76 -1.60
C THR A 44 11.65 2.14 -0.24
N ALA A 45 11.61 1.23 0.74
CA ALA A 45 12.10 1.45 2.10
C ALA A 45 13.64 1.40 2.23
#